data_AF-X0W2U2-F1
#
_entry.id   AF-X0W2U2-F1
#
_cell.length_a   1.000
_cell.length_b   1.000
_cell.length_c   1.000
_cell.angle_alpha   90.00
_cell.angle_beta   90.00
_cell.angle_gamma   90.00
#
_symmetry.space_group_name_H-M   'P 1'
#
loop_
_entity.id
_entity.type
_entity.pdbx_description
1 polymer ?
#
loop_
_entity_poly.entity_id
_entity_poly.type
_entity_poly.pdbx_seq_one_letter_code
_entity_poly.pdbx_strand_id
1 'polypeptide(L)' 'MGAPMAGHVLKAGYAVKLFNRTKCKAESLLSAGADWADSPAACAEGCEVVFSMVGYPGDVEAVHLGAEGVAASVEP' A
#
# COMPACT_ATOMS: atom_id res chain seq x y z
N MET A 1 -1.98 -0.14 -12.76
CA MET A 1 -1.55 1.25 -12.48
C MET A 1 -0.70 1.38 -11.22
N GLY A 2 -1.10 0.83 -10.06
CA GLY A 2 -0.33 1.04 -8.81
C GLY A 2 1.14 0.57 -8.84
N ALA A 3 1.43 -0.59 -9.45
CA ALA A 3 2.79 -1.14 -9.48
C ALA A 3 3.85 -0.22 -10.13
N PRO A 4 3.65 0.31 -11.36
CA PRO A 4 4.60 1.25 -11.94
C PRO A 4 4.71 2.58 -11.16
N MET A 5 3.63 3.05 -10.51
CA MET A 5 3.68 4.25 -9.65
C MET A 5 4.60 4.03 -8.45
N ALA A 6 4.38 2.96 -7.67
CA ALA A 6 5.22 2.59 -6.53
C ALA A 6 6.68 2.37 -6.97
N GLY A 7 6.88 1.76 -8.13
CA GLY A 7 8.21 1.57 -8.71
C GLY A 7 8.94 2.89 -9.02
N HIS A 8 8.23 3.94 -9.46
CA HIS A 8 8.85 5.26 -9.65
C HIS A 8 9.20 5.93 -8.32
N VAL A 9 8.35 5.80 -7.30
CA VAL A 9 8.62 6.34 -5.95
C VAL A 9 9.85 5.67 -5.34
N LEU A 10 9.97 4.34 -5.44
CA LEU A 10 11.17 3.60 -5.04
C LEU A 10 12.43 4.08 -5.77
N LYS A 11 12.36 4.20 -7.11
CA LYS A 11 13.50 4.66 -7.93
C LYS A 11 13.94 6.09 -7.59
N ALA A 12 13.03 6.92 -7.09
CA ALA A 12 13.34 8.26 -6.64
C ALA A 12 14.01 8.29 -5.25
N GLY A 13 14.19 7.14 -4.59
CA GLY A 13 14.93 6.99 -3.34
C GLY A 13 14.07 7.06 -2.07
N TYR A 14 12.73 7.04 -2.21
CA TYR A 14 11.83 7.01 -1.06
C TYR A 14 11.60 5.58 -0.57
N ALA A 15 11.44 5.42 0.74
CA ALA A 15 10.95 4.17 1.32
C ALA A 15 9.51 3.93 0.88
N VAL A 16 9.21 2.70 0.44
CA VAL A 16 7.86 2.31 0.03
C VAL A 16 7.48 1.04 0.77
N LYS A 17 6.46 1.16 1.62
CA LYS A 17 5.73 0.02 2.18
C LYS A 17 4.51 -0.24 1.30
N LEU A 18 4.18 -1.50 1.05
CA LEU A 18 3.06 -1.88 0.19
C LEU A 18 2.25 -3.04 0.75
N PHE A 19 0.96 -3.02 0.44
CA PHE A 19 0.03 -4.12 0.61
C PHE A 19 -0.68 -4.39 -0.72
N ASN A 20 -0.92 -5.67 -1.02
CA ASN A 20 -1.82 -6.05 -2.09
C ASN A 20 -2.51 -7.37 -1.77
N ARG A 21 -3.80 -7.52 -2.09
CA ARG A 21 -4.54 -8.77 -1.81
C ARG A 21 -3.86 -10.01 -2.40
N THR A 22 -3.19 -9.85 -3.54
CA THR A 22 -2.42 -10.93 -4.19
C THR A 22 -0.92 -10.64 -4.08
N LYS A 23 -0.24 -11.29 -3.13
CA LYS A 23 1.18 -11.06 -2.82
C LYS A 23 2.11 -11.23 -4.03
N CYS A 24 1.87 -12.22 -4.91
CA CYS A 24 2.73 -12.44 -6.07
C CYS A 24 2.78 -11.25 -7.05
N LYS A 25 1.75 -10.38 -7.05
CA LYS A 25 1.75 -9.16 -7.88
C LYS A 25 2.69 -8.06 -7.37
N ALA A 26 3.23 -8.20 -6.15
CA ALA A 26 4.16 -7.27 -5.55
C ALA A 26 5.63 -7.71 -5.66
N GLU A 27 5.91 -8.93 -6.13
CA GLU A 27 7.25 -9.53 -6.14
C GLU A 27 8.31 -8.64 -6.80
N SER A 28 7.97 -7.99 -7.91
CA SER A 28 8.89 -7.08 -8.60
C SER A 28 9.26 -5.85 -7.77
N LEU A 29 8.33 -5.32 -6.96
CA LEU A 29 8.58 -4.18 -6.09
C LEU A 29 9.33 -4.60 -4.83
N LEU A 30 9.00 -5.76 -4.27
CA LEU A 30 9.74 -6.35 -3.14
C LEU A 30 11.19 -6.63 -3.55
N SER A 31 11.41 -7.15 -4.75
CA SER A 31 12.75 -7.37 -5.31
C SER A 31 13.50 -6.07 -5.57
N ALA A 32 12.78 -4.95 -5.74
CA ALA A 32 13.34 -3.62 -5.90
C ALA A 32 13.54 -2.88 -4.56
N GLY A 33 13.27 -3.52 -3.41
CA GLY A 33 13.51 -2.97 -2.08
C GLY A 33 12.29 -2.34 -1.40
N ALA A 34 11.07 -2.62 -1.87
CA ALA A 34 9.87 -2.26 -1.13
C ALA A 34 9.64 -3.17 0.08
N ASP A 35 9.04 -2.62 1.13
CA ASP A 35 8.63 -3.36 2.32
C ASP A 35 7.20 -3.91 2.17
N TRP A 36 6.99 -5.12 2.65
CA TRP A 36 5.68 -5.76 2.65
C TRP A 36 4.90 -5.43 3.93
N ALA A 37 3.59 -5.23 3.79
CA ALA A 37 2.64 -5.19 4.89
C ALA A 37 1.50 -6.20 4.68
N ASP A 38 1.00 -6.79 5.77
CA ASP A 38 -0.03 -7.83 5.72
C ASP A 38 -1.47 -7.29 5.66
N SER A 39 -1.67 -5.99 5.90
CA SER A 39 -2.96 -5.31 5.81
C SER A 39 -2.82 -3.84 5.38
N PRO A 40 -3.90 -3.18 4.91
CA PRO A 40 -3.90 -1.75 4.65
C PRO A 40 -3.50 -0.91 5.88
N ALA A 41 -3.97 -1.27 7.08
CA ALA A 41 -3.58 -0.64 8.34
C ALA A 41 -2.06 -0.74 8.58
N ALA A 42 -1.50 -1.96 8.55
CA ALA A 42 -0.05 -2.15 8.73
C ALA A 42 0.78 -1.43 7.64
N CYS A 43 0.21 -1.28 6.44
CA CYS A 43 0.81 -0.54 5.34
C CYS A 43 0.84 0.97 5.59
N ALA A 44 -0.17 1.51 6.26
CA ALA A 44 -0.29 2.95 6.52
C ALA A 44 0.41 3.39 7.81
N GLU A 45 0.58 2.48 8.77
CA GLU A 45 1.26 2.76 10.04
C GLU A 45 2.68 3.31 9.81
N GLY A 46 2.93 4.51 10.35
CA GLY A 46 4.20 5.22 10.22
C GLY A 46 4.50 5.81 8.83
N CYS A 47 3.56 5.75 7.88
CA CYS A 47 3.73 6.37 6.57
C CYS A 47 3.21 7.82 6.57
N GLU A 48 4.01 8.74 6.03
CA GLU A 48 3.63 10.15 5.89
C GLU A 48 2.59 10.38 4.79
N VAL A 49 2.60 9.53 3.76
CA VAL A 49 1.70 9.62 2.60
C VAL A 49 1.24 8.22 2.21
N VAL A 50 -0.07 8.04 2.04
CA VAL A 50 -0.68 6.77 1.61
C VAL A 50 -1.35 6.94 0.25
N PHE A 51 -0.96 6.10 -0.70
CA PHE A 51 -1.63 5.98 -2.00
C PHE A 51 -2.50 4.73 -2.01
N SER A 52 -3.73 4.83 -2.53
CA SER A 52 -4.58 3.67 -2.81
C SER A 52 -4.92 3.61 -4.30
N MET A 53 -4.83 2.42 -4.90
CA MET A 53 -5.14 2.21 -6.31
C MET A 53 -5.88 0.89 -6.51
N VAL A 54 -7.20 0.93 -6.32
CA VAL A 54 -8.11 -0.23 -6.36
C VAL A 54 -9.20 -0.05 -7.42
N GLY A 55 -9.86 -1.15 -7.80
CA GLY A 55 -10.68 -1.21 -9.01
C GLY A 55 -12.16 -0.86 -8.83
N TYR A 56 -12.73 -1.07 -7.64
CA TYR A 56 -14.17 -0.92 -7.41
C TYR A 56 -14.48 -0.11 -6.14
N PRO A 57 -15.64 0.57 -6.06
CA PRO A 57 -16.04 1.34 -4.88
C PRO A 57 -16.00 0.54 -3.57
N GLY A 58 -16.44 -0.72 -3.59
CA GLY A 58 -16.38 -1.59 -2.41
C GLY A 58 -14.95 -1.93 -1.96
N ASP A 59 -13.98 -2.00 -2.89
CA ASP A 59 -12.58 -2.16 -2.51
C ASP A 59 -12.02 -0.88 -1.87
N VAL A 60 -12.47 0.30 -2.33
CA VAL A 60 -12.09 1.59 -1.72
C VAL A 60 -12.58 1.63 -0.28
N GLU A 61 -13.86 1.35 -0.05
CA GLU A 61 -14.43 1.33 1.29
C GLU A 61 -13.73 0.30 2.19
N ALA A 62 -13.49 -0.91 1.71
CA ALA A 62 -12.82 -1.95 2.49
C ALA A 62 -11.37 -1.59 2.86
N VAL A 63 -10.61 -0.99 1.93
CA VAL A 63 -9.20 -0.62 2.16
C VAL A 63 -9.08 0.58 3.11
N HIS A 64 -10.02 1.52 3.07
CA HIS A 64 -9.94 2.72 3.90
C HIS A 64 -10.64 2.57 5.25
N LEU A 65 -11.84 1.98 5.26
CA LEU A 65 -12.76 1.97 6.39
C LEU A 65 -13.02 0.57 6.98
N GLY A 66 -12.45 -0.48 6.38
CA GLY A 66 -12.54 -1.83 6.92
C GLY A 66 -11.86 -1.96 8.29
N ALA A 67 -12.08 -3.09 8.98
CA ALA A 67 -11.52 -3.34 10.32
C ALA A 67 -9.98 -3.25 10.36
N GLU A 68 -9.31 -3.63 9.26
CA GLU A 68 -7.86 -3.48 9.07
C GLU A 68 -7.55 -2.46 7.96
N GLY A 69 -8.44 -1.49 7.77
CA GLY A 69 -8.30 -0.42 6.80
C GLY A 69 -7.30 0.65 7.23
N VAL A 70 -6.92 1.53 6.30
CA VAL A 70 -5.98 2.65 6.53
C VAL A 70 -6.37 3.46 7.78
N ALA A 71 -7.66 3.81 7.92
CA ALA A 71 -8.16 4.63 9.01
C ALA A 71 -7.98 4.02 10.42
N ALA A 72 -7.72 2.71 10.52
CA ALA A 72 -7.51 2.04 11.81
C ALA A 72 -6.10 2.27 12.41
N SER A 73 -5.17 2.86 11.65
CA SER A 73 -3.76 2.97 12.03
C SER A 73 -3.14 4.37 11.86
N VAL A 74 -3.85 5.27 11.19
CA VAL A 74 -3.35 6.63 10.91
C VAL A 74 -3.81 7.60 11.98
N GLU A 75 -2.92 8.49 12.40
CA GLU A 75 -3.26 9.61 13.26
C GLU A 75 -3.88 10.76 12.42
N PRO A 76 -4.78 11.57 13.00
CA PRO A 76 -5.42 12.70 12.31
C PRO A 76 -4.47 13.81 11.85
#